data_AF-A0A3P3U6U9-F1
#
_entry.id   AF-A0A3P3U6U9-F1
#
_cell.length_a   1.000
_cell.length_b   1.000
_cell.length_c   1.000
_cell.angle_alpha   90.00
_cell.angle_beta   90.00
_cell.angle_gamma   90.00
#
_symmetry.space_group_name_H-M   'P 1'
#
loop_
_entity.id
_entity.type
_entity.pdbx_description
1 polymer ?
#
loop_
_entity_poly.entity_id
_entity_poly.type
_entity_poly.pdbx_seq_one_letter_code
_entity_poly.pdbx_strand_id
1 'polypeptide(L)'
;MNSDDYARVKGMSLDGNILSRMGHYGELGIDLNSFYSLRPNIANHSLEENIPREFYSLFEELLQRELQRVMEKQVSLDEAIKQIQTEGQFILNDALK
;
A
#
# COMPACT_ATOMS: atom_id res chain seq x y z
N MET A 1 -34.06 0.07 -1.37
CA MET A 1 -33.34 -1.22 -1.23
C MET A 1 -32.60 -1.18 0.08
N ASN A 2 -32.92 -2.09 0.99
CA ASN A 2 -32.48 -2.05 2.39
C ASN A 2 -30.97 -2.26 2.52
N SER A 3 -30.34 -1.37 3.30
CA SER A 3 -28.90 -1.32 3.56
C SER A 3 -28.37 -2.59 4.23
N ASP A 4 -29.21 -3.28 5.00
CA ASP A 4 -28.81 -4.45 5.80
C ASP A 4 -28.45 -5.67 4.95
N ASP A 5 -29.17 -5.92 3.86
CA ASP A 5 -28.88 -7.06 2.98
C ASP A 5 -27.61 -6.82 2.15
N TYR A 6 -27.39 -5.57 1.70
CA TYR A 6 -26.16 -5.19 1.00
C TYR A 6 -24.94 -5.21 1.93
N ALA A 7 -25.10 -4.76 3.18
CA ALA A 7 -24.05 -4.84 4.20
C ALA A 7 -23.70 -6.30 4.55
N ARG A 8 -24.69 -7.20 4.58
CA ARG A 8 -24.44 -8.64 4.81
C ARG A 8 -23.65 -9.28 3.67
N VAL A 9 -24.03 -9.01 2.42
CA VAL A 9 -23.35 -9.57 1.24
C VAL A 9 -21.94 -9.01 1.09
N LYS A 10 -21.74 -7.71 1.34
CA LYS A 10 -20.43 -7.06 1.22
C LYS A 10 -19.50 -7.29 2.42
N GLY A 11 -20.06 -7.57 3.62
CA GLY A 11 -19.28 -7.94 4.81
C GLY A 11 -18.63 -9.31 4.73
N MET A 12 -19.05 -10.15 3.79
CA MET A 12 -18.38 -11.40 3.46
C MET A 12 -17.16 -11.19 2.54
N SER A 13 -17.06 -10.04 1.85
CA SER A 13 -15.87 -9.64 1.08
C SER A 13 -14.93 -8.85 1.99
N LEU A 14 -14.07 -9.58 2.71
CA LEU A 14 -13.05 -9.04 3.61
C LEU A 14 -11.86 -8.47 2.82
N ASP A 15 -12.08 -7.36 2.10
CA ASP A 15 -11.00 -6.60 1.44
C ASP A 15 -10.36 -5.57 2.39
N GLY A 16 -10.30 -5.87 3.69
CA GLY A 16 -9.65 -5.03 4.72
C GLY A 16 -10.31 -3.66 4.98
N ASN A 17 -11.35 -3.28 4.24
CA ASN A 17 -12.05 -2.00 4.41
C ASN A 17 -13.13 -2.09 5.48
N ILE A 18 -13.09 -1.19 6.46
CA ILE A 18 -14.13 -1.07 7.50
C ILE A 18 -15.43 -0.63 6.83
N LEU A 19 -16.48 -1.46 6.94
CA LEU A 19 -17.82 -1.12 6.48
C LEU A 19 -18.36 0.06 7.30
N SER A 20 -18.17 1.27 6.79
CA SER A 20 -18.79 2.46 7.36
C SER A 20 -20.30 2.38 7.15
N ARG A 21 -21.07 2.48 8.24
CA ARG A 21 -22.54 2.53 8.18
C ARG A 21 -22.95 3.78 7.40
N MET A 22 -23.41 3.62 6.16
CA MET A 22 -23.99 4.70 5.35
C MET A 22 -25.45 5.02 5.75
N GLY A 23 -25.83 4.78 7.00
CA GLY A 23 -27.14 5.16 7.51
C GLY A 23 -27.20 6.67 7.71
N HIS A 24 -28.16 7.34 7.06
CA HIS A 24 -28.47 8.73 7.37
C HIS A 24 -28.95 8.84 8.81
N TYR A 25 -28.17 9.50 9.68
CA TYR A 25 -28.61 9.85 11.03
C TYR A 25 -29.44 11.14 10.96
N GLY A 26 -30.77 11.02 10.93
CA GLY A 26 -31.68 12.17 10.80
C GLY A 26 -31.93 12.97 12.09
N GLU A 27 -31.43 12.52 13.25
CA GLU A 27 -31.81 13.06 14.57
C GLU A 27 -30.77 13.96 15.25
N LEU A 28 -29.70 14.37 14.56
CA LEU A 28 -28.65 15.21 15.19
C LEU A 28 -28.90 16.72 15.11
N GLY A 29 -30.02 17.18 14.53
CA GLY A 29 -30.31 18.61 14.38
C GLY A 29 -29.33 19.39 13.50
N ILE A 30 -28.44 18.67 12.80
CA ILE A 30 -27.40 19.19 11.90
C ILE A 30 -27.65 18.59 10.53
N ASP A 31 -27.75 19.45 9.50
CA ASP A 31 -27.94 19.02 8.11
C ASP A 31 -26.65 18.42 7.55
N LEU A 32 -26.57 17.09 7.56
CA LEU A 32 -25.46 16.32 7.01
C LEU A 32 -25.67 15.98 5.52
N ASN A 33 -26.72 16.45 4.86
CA ASN A 33 -27.00 16.12 3.46
C ASN A 33 -25.86 16.53 2.52
N SER A 34 -25.23 17.68 2.77
CA SER A 34 -24.05 18.12 2.00
C SER A 34 -22.87 17.16 2.17
N PHE A 35 -22.67 16.61 3.37
CA PHE A 35 -21.60 15.65 3.65
C PHE A 35 -21.86 14.31 2.96
N TYR A 36 -23.10 13.80 3.00
CA TYR A 36 -23.49 12.58 2.29
C TYR A 36 -23.48 12.72 0.76
N SER A 37 -23.55 13.96 0.25
CA SER A 37 -23.46 14.24 -1.19
C SER A 37 -22.03 14.24 -1.72
N LEU A 38 -21.02 14.24 -0.83
CA LEU A 38 -19.62 14.14 -1.23
C LEU A 38 -19.34 12.75 -1.77
N ARG A 39 -18.91 12.67 -3.03
CA ARG A 39 -18.37 11.41 -3.57
C ARG A 39 -16.93 11.27 -3.08
N PRO A 40 -16.56 10.14 -2.45
CA PRO A 40 -15.17 9.91 -2.10
C PRO A 40 -14.33 9.92 -3.38
N ASN A 41 -13.32 10.78 -3.43
CA ASN A 41 -12.28 10.70 -4.45
C ASN A 41 -11.38 9.53 -4.05
N ILE A 42 -11.74 8.33 -4.49
CA ILE A 42 -10.91 7.13 -4.36
C ILE A 42 -9.82 7.26 -5.44
N ALA A 43 -8.92 8.23 -5.25
CA ALA A 43 -7.69 8.24 -5.99
C ALA A 43 -6.92 7.00 -5.52
N ASN A 44 -6.82 6.00 -6.39
CA ASN A 44 -5.92 4.88 -6.20
C ASN A 44 -4.50 5.44 -6.29
N HIS A 45 -3.99 5.98 -5.19
CA HIS A 45 -2.58 6.25 -5.02
C HIS A 45 -1.89 4.91 -4.78
N SER A 46 -1.88 4.04 -5.79
CA SER A 46 -0.99 2.90 -5.77
C SER A 46 0.42 3.47 -5.81
N LEU A 47 1.12 3.42 -4.68
CA LEU A 47 2.54 3.77 -4.60
C LEU A 47 3.38 2.91 -5.57
N GLU A 48 2.84 1.78 -6.00
CA GLU A 48 3.47 0.77 -6.85
C GLU A 48 3.35 1.10 -8.34
N GLU A 49 2.42 1.96 -8.77
CA GLU A 49 2.25 2.31 -10.20
C GLU A 49 3.50 2.96 -10.81
N ASN A 50 4.36 3.56 -9.98
CA ASN A 50 5.56 4.26 -10.42
C ASN A 50 6.84 3.42 -10.32
N ILE A 51 6.77 2.18 -9.84
CA ILE A 51 7.95 1.32 -9.71
C ILE A 51 7.87 0.22 -10.78
N PRO A 52 8.82 0.19 -11.74
CA PRO A 52 8.89 -0.85 -12.76
C PRO A 52 8.93 -2.25 -12.14
N ARG A 53 8.27 -3.23 -12.77
CA ARG A 53 8.21 -4.60 -12.21
C ARG A 53 9.59 -5.25 -12.15
N GLU A 54 10.44 -4.91 -13.11
CA GLU A 54 11.81 -5.38 -13.25
C GLU A 54 12.69 -4.98 -12.05
N PHE A 55 12.40 -3.84 -11.42
CA PHE A 55 13.11 -3.39 -10.22
C PHE A 55 13.01 -4.40 -9.08
N TYR A 56 11.82 -4.98 -8.85
CA TYR A 56 11.60 -5.86 -7.70
C TYR A 56 12.46 -7.13 -7.75
N SER A 57 12.59 -7.74 -8.93
CA SER A 57 13.41 -8.94 -9.11
C SER A 57 14.89 -8.65 -8.83
N LEU A 58 15.41 -7.57 -9.40
CA LEU A 58 16.82 -7.18 -9.23
C LEU A 58 17.12 -6.73 -7.79
N PHE A 59 16.16 -6.05 -7.15
CA PHE A 59 16.28 -5.63 -5.76
C PHE A 59 16.24 -6.82 -4.80
N GLU A 60 15.42 -7.84 -5.07
CA GLU A 60 15.38 -9.07 -4.28
C GLU A 60 16.72 -9.81 -4.31
N GLU A 61 17.33 -9.94 -5.50
CA GLU A 61 18.66 -10.54 -5.65
C GLU A 61 19.75 -9.78 -4.86
N LEU A 62 19.75 -8.45 -4.96
CA LEU A 62 20.64 -7.57 -4.19
C LEU A 62 20.47 -7.80 -2.69
N LEU A 63 19.23 -7.83 -2.22
CA LEU A 63 18.90 -7.98 -0.80
C LEU A 63 19.34 -9.35 -0.27
N GLN A 64 19.08 -10.43 -1.01
CA GLN A 64 19.54 -11.78 -0.65
C GLN A 64 21.07 -11.86 -0.58
N ARG A 65 21.77 -11.29 -1.56
CA ARG A 65 23.24 -11.25 -1.60
C ARG A 65 23.81 -10.55 -0.37
N GLU A 66 23.33 -9.36 -0.04
CA GLU A 66 23.86 -8.59 1.08
C GLU A 66 23.50 -9.22 2.43
N LEU A 67 22.30 -9.79 2.59
CA LEU A 67 21.94 -10.56 3.78
C LEU A 67 22.84 -11.78 3.96
N GLN A 68 23.16 -12.51 2.89
CA GLN A 68 24.06 -13.65 2.96
C GLN A 68 25.45 -13.22 3.45
N ARG A 69 25.98 -12.09 2.95
CA ARG A 69 27.28 -11.55 3.39
C ARG A 69 27.27 -11.16 4.88
N VAL A 70 26.15 -10.63 5.39
CA VAL A 70 25.98 -10.35 6.82
C VAL A 70 25.95 -11.63 7.64
N MET A 71 25.20 -12.65 7.19
CA MET A 71 25.13 -13.95 7.87
C MET A 71 26.49 -14.66 7.93
N GLU A 72 27.28 -14.55 6.86
CA GLU A 72 28.64 -15.06 6.77
C GLU A 72 29.66 -14.19 7.52
N LYS A 73 29.21 -13.11 8.17
CA LYS A 73 30.04 -12.13 8.91
C LYS A 73 31.12 -11.47 8.04
N GLN A 74 30.92 -11.43 6.72
CA GLN A 74 31.83 -10.76 5.78
C GLN A 74 31.70 -9.25 5.82
N VAL A 75 30.49 -8.76 6.11
CA VAL A 75 30.18 -7.33 6.27
C VAL A 75 29.32 -7.12 7.50
N SER A 76 29.38 -5.92 8.07
CA SER A 76 28.44 -5.51 9.11
C SER A 76 27.04 -5.25 8.54
N LEU A 77 26.02 -5.31 9.40
CA LEU A 77 24.64 -4.98 9.00
C LEU A 77 24.53 -3.55 8.47
N ASP A 78 25.23 -2.59 9.08
CA ASP A 78 25.20 -1.18 8.67
C ASP A 78 25.82 -0.97 7.28
N GLU A 79 26.91 -1.69 6.98
CA GLU A 79 27.54 -1.65 5.65
C GLU A 79 26.62 -2.26 4.60
N ALA A 80 26.01 -3.41 4.89
CA ALA A 80 25.04 -4.05 4.00
C ALA A 80 23.85 -3.13 3.71
N ILE A 81 23.29 -2.45 4.71
CA ILE A 81 22.18 -1.49 4.51
C ILE A 81 22.61 -0.34 3.60
N LYS A 82 23.78 0.24 3.82
CA LYS A 82 24.30 1.31 2.93
C LYS A 82 24.48 0.82 1.50
N GLN A 83 24.94 -0.41 1.34
CA GLN A 83 25.16 -1.03 0.04
C GLN A 83 23.83 -1.30 -0.69
N ILE A 84 22.85 -1.89 0.00
CA ILE A 84 21.49 -2.09 -0.50
C ILE A 84 20.86 -0.76 -0.92
N GLN A 85 21.02 0.30 -0.12
CA GLN A 85 20.47 1.61 -0.44
C GLN A 85 21.12 2.22 -1.69
N THR A 86 22.44 2.14 -1.79
CA THR A 86 23.19 2.75 -2.92
C THR A 86 22.94 2.00 -4.22
N GLU A 87 23.08 0.67 -4.21
CA GLU A 87 22.87 -0.16 -5.40
C GLU A 87 21.38 -0.26 -5.76
N GLY A 88 20.50 -0.34 -4.76
CA GLY A 88 19.05 -0.34 -4.98
C GLY A 88 18.58 0.94 -5.66
N GLN A 89 19.09 2.11 -5.26
CA GLN A 89 18.76 3.37 -5.94
C GLN A 89 19.26 3.39 -7.39
N PHE A 90 20.44 2.81 -7.67
CA PHE A 90 20.94 2.68 -9.03
C PHE A 90 20.03 1.79 -9.89
N ILE A 91 19.63 0.61 -9.39
CA ILE A 91 18.71 -0.30 -10.07
C ILE A 91 17.37 0.39 -10.35
N LEU A 92 16.83 1.11 -9.36
CA LEU A 92 15.58 1.87 -9.53
C LEU A 92 15.72 2.92 -10.63
N ASN A 93 16.80 3.69 -10.61
CA ASN A 93 17.05 4.74 -11.62
C ASN A 93 17.25 4.16 -13.02
N ASP A 94 17.80 2.96 -13.14
CA ASP A 94 18.00 2.30 -14.43
C ASP A 94 16.69 1.74 -14.98
N ALA A 95 15.87 1.12 -14.13
CA ALA A 95 14.57 0.58 -14.51
C ALA A 95 13.56 1.69 -14.90
N LEU A 96 13.74 2.92 -14.41
CA LEU A 96 12.89 4.07 -14.72
C LEU A 96 13.25 4.80 -16.04
N LYS A 97 14.34 4.42 -16.71
CA LYS A 97 14.73 4.98 -18.02
C LYS A 97 14.00 4.30 -19.17
#